data_AF-I0AG85-F1
#
_entry.id   AF-I0AG85-F1
#
_cell.length_a   1.000
_cell.length_b   1.000
_cell.length_c   1.000
_cell.angle_alpha   90.00
_cell.angle_beta   90.00
_cell.angle_gamma   90.00
#
_symmetry.space_group_name_H-M   'P 1'
#
loop_
_entity.id
_entity.type
_entity.pdbx_description
1 polymer ?
#
loop_
_entity_poly.entity_id
_entity_poly.type
_entity_poly.pdbx_seq_one_letter_code
_entity_poly.pdbx_strand_id
1 'polypeptide(L)'
;MKKINFIFVSVFILVFHILIFAQDKRYTHGAENGYMWIDFEKYSIMRDMKYDYLSSMLERQRVINLFQFNIDSLGCRDDIKNLLEQNKSNDLDLNMMVKKIDQFYSDDKLRIVPIAFAYCYCIKELSGRPKKELAEYLMKILKFSESEQ
;
A
#
# COMPACT_ATOMS: atom_id res chain seq x y z
N MET A 1 18.25 37.85 32.42
CA MET A 1 17.48 36.59 32.30
C MET A 1 16.14 36.89 31.63
N LYS A 2 15.91 36.43 30.40
CA LYS A 2 14.62 36.63 29.70
C LYS A 2 13.56 35.76 30.38
N LYS A 3 12.48 36.37 30.88
CA LYS A 3 11.30 35.63 31.37
C LYS A 3 10.69 34.90 30.17
N ILE A 4 10.84 33.57 30.14
CA ILE A 4 10.13 32.73 29.17
C ILE A 4 8.64 32.83 29.49
N ASN A 5 7.86 33.25 28.50
CA ASN A 5 6.41 33.39 28.65
C ASN A 5 5.79 32.00 28.61
N PHE A 6 5.46 31.44 29.78
CA PHE A 6 4.94 30.08 29.96
C PHE A 6 3.71 29.80 29.09
N ILE A 7 2.86 30.80 28.85
CA ILE A 7 1.68 30.68 27.97
C ILE A 7 2.11 30.38 26.53
N PHE A 8 3.16 31.05 26.06
CA PHE A 8 3.68 30.86 24.70
C PHE A 8 4.26 29.45 24.52
N VAL A 9 4.95 28.92 25.54
CA VAL A 9 5.48 27.55 25.53
C VAL A 9 4.35 26.51 25.51
N SER A 10 3.31 26.69 26.34
CA SER A 10 2.16 25.78 26.38
C SER A 10 1.39 25.75 25.05
N VAL A 11 1.19 26.91 24.42
CA VAL A 11 0.55 27.00 23.09
C VAL A 11 1.42 26.30 22.03
N PHE A 12 2.74 26.50 22.07
CA PHE A 12 3.64 25.86 21.11
C PHE A 12 3.64 24.33 21.23
N ILE A 13 3.63 23.80 22.46
CA ILE A 13 3.53 22.34 22.72
C ILE A 13 2.19 21.80 22.22
N LEU A 14 1.09 22.51 22.48
CA LEU A 14 -0.24 22.11 22.02
C LEU A 14 -0.32 22.05 20.49
N VAL A 15 0.17 23.09 19.81
CA VAL A 15 0.22 23.15 18.35
C VAL A 15 1.10 22.04 17.79
N PHE A 16 2.24 21.76 18.42
CA PHE A 16 3.13 20.68 18.00
C PHE A 16 2.47 19.30 18.14
N HIS A 17 1.72 19.06 19.22
CA HIS A 17 0.94 17.82 19.35
C HIS A 17 -0.15 17.69 18.29
N ILE A 18 -0.88 18.77 17.99
CA ILE A 18 -1.91 18.75 16.93
C ILE A 18 -1.28 18.42 15.57
N LEU A 19 -0.10 18.98 15.27
CA LEU A 19 0.61 18.70 14.01
C LEU A 19 1.11 17.26 13.90
N ILE A 20 1.56 16.64 14.99
CA ILE A 20 1.94 15.22 15.01
C ILE A 20 0.73 14.32 14.76
N PHE A 21 -0.41 14.60 15.40
CA PHE A 21 -1.64 13.82 15.21
C PHE A 21 -2.27 14.03 13.83
N ALA A 22 -1.99 15.14 13.16
CA ALA A 22 -2.48 15.45 11.82
C ALA A 22 -1.62 14.84 10.70
N GLN A 23 -0.57 14.07 11.01
CA GLN A 23 0.20 13.38 9.98
C GLN A 23 -0.69 12.40 9.21
N ASP A 24 -0.63 12.51 7.89
CA ASP A 24 -1.49 11.78 6.99
C ASP A 24 -1.13 10.29 6.97
N LYS A 25 -1.93 9.47 7.67
CA LYS A 25 -1.76 8.01 7.71
C LYS A 25 -2.00 7.34 6.36
N ARG A 26 -2.50 8.06 5.35
CA ARG A 26 -2.83 7.52 4.02
C ARG A 26 -1.59 7.19 3.18
N TYR A 27 -0.41 7.61 3.62
CA TYR A 27 0.84 7.38 2.91
C TYR A 27 1.88 6.67 3.77
N THR A 28 2.61 5.75 3.13
CA THR A 28 3.80 5.10 3.68
C THR A 28 4.92 5.30 2.68
N HIS A 29 6.00 5.96 3.10
CA HIS A 29 7.12 6.32 2.22
C HIS A 29 6.70 7.09 0.95
N GLY A 30 5.66 7.93 1.05
CA GLY A 30 5.10 8.67 -0.08
C GLY A 30 4.21 7.86 -1.03
N ALA A 31 3.99 6.58 -0.76
CA ALA A 31 3.06 5.72 -1.49
C ALA A 31 1.74 5.55 -0.74
N GLU A 32 0.61 5.55 -1.45
CA GLU A 32 -0.70 5.29 -0.85
C GLU A 32 -0.78 3.88 -0.24
N ASN A 33 -1.37 3.79 0.96
CA ASN A 33 -1.42 2.56 1.76
C ASN A 33 -2.87 2.12 2.06
N GLY A 34 -3.03 1.10 2.90
CA GLY A 34 -4.33 0.56 3.28
C GLY A 34 -5.29 1.55 3.97
N TYR A 35 -4.79 2.62 4.60
CA TYR A 35 -5.66 3.68 5.12
C TYR A 35 -6.33 4.46 3.98
N MET A 36 -5.57 4.78 2.91
CA MET A 36 -6.15 5.37 1.70
C MET A 36 -7.15 4.42 1.03
N TRP A 37 -6.77 3.14 0.94
CA TRP A 37 -7.60 2.11 0.30
C TRP A 37 -9.00 2.00 0.92
N ILE A 38 -9.09 2.09 2.25
CA ILE A 38 -10.37 2.05 2.97
C ILE A 38 -11.16 3.35 2.78
N ASP A 39 -10.47 4.50 2.75
CA ASP A 39 -11.11 5.79 2.54
C ASP A 39 -11.74 5.92 1.13
N PHE A 40 -11.26 5.18 0.13
CA PHE A 40 -11.88 5.13 -1.21
C PHE A 40 -13.37 4.75 -1.18
N GLU A 41 -13.79 3.92 -0.24
CA GLU A 41 -15.21 3.50 -0.12
C GLU A 41 -16.06 4.41 0.76
N LYS A 42 -15.42 5.32 1.51
CA LYS A 42 -16.10 6.16 2.50
C LYS A 42 -17.03 7.19 1.87
N TYR A 43 -16.84 7.52 0.59
CA TYR A 43 -17.62 8.49 -0.14
C TYR A 43 -18.41 7.83 -1.27
N SER A 44 -19.75 7.85 -1.19
CA SER A 44 -20.65 7.15 -2.13
C SER A 44 -20.57 7.60 -3.59
N ILE A 45 -19.96 8.77 -3.85
CA ILE A 45 -19.70 9.34 -5.19
C ILE A 45 -18.47 8.67 -5.85
N MET A 46 -17.69 7.91 -5.08
CA MET A 46 -16.36 7.42 -5.44
C MET A 46 -16.31 5.88 -5.46
N ARG A 47 -17.44 5.24 -5.78
CA ARG A 47 -17.64 3.78 -5.65
C ARG A 47 -16.61 2.94 -6.43
N ASP A 48 -16.05 3.51 -7.49
CA ASP A 48 -15.11 2.81 -8.37
C ASP A 48 -13.64 3.21 -8.15
N MET A 49 -13.32 4.02 -7.12
CA MET A 49 -11.95 4.52 -6.90
C MET A 49 -10.90 3.43 -6.73
N LYS A 50 -11.24 2.32 -6.07
CA LYS A 50 -10.33 1.16 -5.94
C LYS A 50 -9.97 0.57 -7.31
N TYR A 51 -10.94 0.51 -8.21
CA TYR A 51 -10.77 0.01 -9.57
C TYR A 51 -9.97 0.99 -10.41
N ASP A 52 -10.30 2.28 -10.35
CA ASP A 52 -9.58 3.34 -11.06
C ASP A 52 -8.12 3.43 -10.61
N TYR A 53 -7.88 3.36 -9.29
CA TYR A 53 -6.55 3.34 -8.70
C TYR A 53 -5.75 2.13 -9.20
N LEU A 54 -6.30 0.92 -9.08
CA LEU A 54 -5.61 -0.29 -9.54
C LEU A 54 -5.34 -0.23 -11.05
N SER A 55 -6.31 0.20 -11.85
CA SER A 55 -6.14 0.37 -13.29
C SER A 55 -5.01 1.34 -13.62
N SER A 56 -4.98 2.51 -12.97
CA SER A 56 -3.92 3.51 -13.12
C SER A 56 -2.55 3.00 -12.68
N MET A 57 -2.49 2.30 -11.55
CA MET A 57 -1.27 1.68 -11.02
C MET A 57 -0.71 0.65 -12.00
N LEU A 58 -1.56 -0.22 -12.54
CA LEU A 58 -1.17 -1.26 -13.49
C LEU A 58 -0.71 -0.67 -14.83
N GLU A 59 -1.41 0.35 -15.33
CA GLU A 59 -1.00 1.04 -16.56
C GLU A 59 0.34 1.75 -16.36
N ARG A 60 0.55 2.41 -15.22
CA ARG A 60 1.85 3.00 -14.86
C ARG A 60 2.95 1.94 -14.80
N GLN A 61 2.69 0.79 -14.17
CA GLN A 61 3.65 -0.33 -14.14
C GLN A 61 3.96 -0.86 -15.53
N ARG A 62 2.95 -0.96 -16.41
CA ARG A 62 3.13 -1.34 -17.81
C ARG A 62 4.04 -0.37 -18.54
N VAL A 63 3.80 0.93 -18.40
CA VAL A 63 4.64 1.99 -18.98
C VAL A 63 6.07 1.90 -18.43
N ILE A 64 6.25 1.81 -17.10
CA ILE A 64 7.58 1.70 -16.49
C ILE A 64 8.32 0.42 -16.96
N ASN A 65 7.61 -0.70 -17.09
CA ASN A 65 8.17 -1.95 -17.60
C ASN A 65 8.56 -1.85 -19.09
N LEU A 66 7.81 -1.09 -19.90
CA LEU A 66 8.17 -0.78 -21.30
C LEU A 66 9.46 0.04 -21.40
N PHE A 67 9.78 0.85 -20.39
CA PHE A 67 10.99 1.69 -20.34
C PHE A 67 12.14 1.11 -19.51
N GLN A 68 12.03 -0.14 -19.04
CA GLN A 68 13.04 -0.93 -18.30
C GLN A 68 13.74 -0.21 -17.13
N PHE A 69 13.29 -0.52 -15.91
CA PHE A 69 14.18 -0.62 -14.74
C PHE A 69 14.06 -2.01 -14.11
N ASN A 70 15.18 -2.73 -14.12
CA ASN A 70 15.40 -4.00 -13.42
C ASN A 70 15.79 -3.72 -11.97
N ILE A 71 14.86 -3.26 -11.14
CA ILE A 71 15.03 -3.33 -9.69
C ILE A 71 13.61 -3.48 -9.12
N ASP A 72 13.30 -4.61 -8.48
CA ASP A 72 12.67 -4.57 -7.16
C ASP A 72 12.57 -5.96 -6.53
N SER A 73 13.31 -6.15 -5.44
CA SER A 73 13.25 -7.35 -4.59
C SER A 73 11.90 -7.55 -3.90
N LEU A 74 11.05 -6.51 -3.90
CA LEU A 74 9.70 -6.51 -3.33
C LEU A 74 8.61 -6.59 -4.41
N GLY A 75 8.97 -6.68 -5.69
CA GLY A 75 8.02 -6.80 -6.79
C GLY A 75 7.44 -8.20 -6.96
N CYS A 76 6.45 -8.30 -7.86
CA CYS A 76 5.77 -9.55 -8.23
C CYS A 76 5.76 -9.78 -9.75
N ARG A 77 6.68 -9.15 -10.50
CA ARG A 77 6.72 -9.21 -11.97
C ARG A 77 6.75 -10.65 -12.50
N ASP A 78 7.63 -11.48 -11.95
CA ASP A 78 7.76 -12.88 -12.37
C ASP A 78 6.52 -13.70 -12.01
N ASP A 79 5.89 -13.40 -10.88
CA ASP A 79 4.65 -14.05 -10.46
C ASP A 79 3.48 -13.69 -11.38
N ILE A 80 3.39 -12.43 -11.84
CA ILE A 80 2.42 -12.01 -12.86
C ILE A 80 2.66 -12.75 -14.18
N LYS A 81 3.92 -12.83 -14.62
CA LYS A 81 4.28 -13.55 -15.85
C LYS A 81 3.87 -15.01 -15.78
N ASN A 82 4.16 -15.68 -14.66
CA ASN A 82 3.77 -17.07 -14.44
C ASN A 82 2.24 -17.26 -14.49
N LEU A 83 1.47 -16.35 -13.90
CA LEU A 83 0.00 -16.40 -13.93
C LEU A 83 -0.57 -16.25 -15.35
N LEU A 84 0.01 -15.34 -16.15
CA LEU A 84 -0.39 -15.13 -17.54
C LEU A 84 -0.06 -16.34 -18.43
N GLU A 85 1.13 -16.94 -18.27
CA GLU A 85 1.56 -18.12 -19.04
C GLU A 85 0.76 -19.37 -18.69
N GLN A 86 0.25 -19.47 -17.47
CA GLN A 86 -0.61 -20.59 -17.03
C GLN A 86 -2.07 -20.49 -17.53
N ASN A 87 -2.39 -19.53 -18.41
CA ASN A 87 -3.75 -19.26 -18.90
C ASN A 87 -4.78 -18.99 -17.77
N LYS A 88 -4.29 -18.58 -16.60
CA LYS A 88 -5.10 -18.12 -15.46
C LYS A 88 -5.43 -16.63 -15.59
N SER A 89 -5.73 -16.17 -16.80
CA SER A 89 -6.01 -14.75 -17.05
C SER A 89 -7.24 -14.25 -16.28
N ASN A 90 -8.20 -15.13 -15.99
CA ASN A 90 -9.35 -14.83 -15.12
C ASN A 90 -8.94 -14.58 -13.65
N ASP A 91 -7.79 -15.10 -13.20
CA ASP A 91 -7.26 -14.88 -11.86
C ASP A 91 -6.50 -13.54 -11.72
N LEU A 92 -6.52 -12.70 -12.75
CA LEU A 92 -6.02 -11.32 -12.69
C LEU A 92 -7.13 -10.29 -12.95
N ASP A 93 -8.39 -10.71 -12.88
CA ASP A 93 -9.54 -9.80 -12.95
C ASP A 93 -9.46 -8.74 -11.85
N LEU A 94 -9.66 -7.47 -12.22
CA LEU A 94 -9.60 -6.32 -11.32
C LEU A 94 -10.55 -6.50 -10.13
N ASN A 95 -11.75 -7.04 -10.36
CA ASN A 95 -12.71 -7.29 -9.28
C ASN A 95 -12.19 -8.29 -8.25
N MET A 96 -11.53 -9.36 -8.71
CA MET A 96 -10.92 -10.32 -7.82
C MET A 96 -9.75 -9.71 -7.04
N MET A 97 -8.92 -8.89 -7.70
CA MET A 97 -7.80 -8.22 -7.05
C MET A 97 -8.25 -7.20 -6.01
N VAL A 98 -9.30 -6.42 -6.28
CA VAL A 98 -9.92 -5.53 -5.27
C VAL A 98 -10.32 -6.33 -4.03
N LYS A 99 -11.07 -7.43 -4.20
CA LYS A 99 -11.51 -8.28 -3.08
C LYS A 99 -10.35 -8.88 -2.28
N LYS A 100 -9.27 -9.29 -2.95
CA LYS A 100 -8.09 -9.82 -2.25
C LYS A 100 -7.35 -8.74 -1.46
N ILE A 101 -7.26 -7.52 -1.99
CA ILE A 101 -6.65 -6.40 -1.28
C ILE A 101 -7.55 -5.95 -0.11
N ASP A 102 -8.87 -5.99 -0.26
CA ASP A 102 -9.81 -5.78 0.86
C ASP A 102 -9.59 -6.79 1.98
N GLN A 103 -9.44 -8.07 1.62
CA GLN A 103 -9.14 -9.11 2.58
C GLN A 103 -7.77 -8.89 3.25
N PHE A 104 -6.75 -8.47 2.49
CA PHE A 104 -5.44 -8.14 3.04
C PHE A 104 -5.53 -7.01 4.08
N TYR A 105 -6.28 -5.94 3.80
CA TYR A 105 -6.45 -4.80 4.72
C TYR A 105 -7.56 -4.97 5.77
N SER A 106 -8.17 -6.15 5.84
CA SER A 106 -9.09 -6.50 6.94
C SER A 106 -8.38 -6.56 8.29
N ASP A 107 -7.06 -6.78 8.30
CA ASP A 107 -6.21 -6.59 9.48
C ASP A 107 -5.68 -5.14 9.52
N ASP A 108 -6.09 -4.41 10.56
CA ASP A 108 -5.68 -3.03 10.82
C ASP A 108 -4.16 -2.84 10.83
N LYS A 109 -3.39 -3.85 11.27
CA LYS A 109 -1.91 -3.79 11.29
C LYS A 109 -1.31 -3.76 9.89
N LEU A 110 -2.02 -4.31 8.90
CA LEU A 110 -1.56 -4.37 7.53
C LEU A 110 -1.84 -3.06 6.77
N ARG A 111 -2.65 -2.13 7.32
CA ARG A 111 -3.02 -0.87 6.65
C ARG A 111 -1.85 0.08 6.40
N ILE A 112 -0.76 -0.07 7.15
CA ILE A 112 0.46 0.71 6.91
C ILE A 112 1.19 0.25 5.63
N VAL A 113 0.89 -0.94 5.11
CA VAL A 113 1.55 -1.44 3.89
C VAL A 113 1.07 -0.66 2.66
N PRO A 114 1.97 -0.20 1.76
CA PRO A 114 1.61 0.37 0.47
C PRO A 114 0.73 -0.55 -0.39
N ILE A 115 -0.23 0.03 -1.11
CA ILE A 115 -1.18 -0.73 -1.96
C ILE A 115 -0.46 -1.58 -3.01
N ALA A 116 0.64 -1.08 -3.59
CA ALA A 116 1.44 -1.83 -4.55
C ALA A 116 2.04 -3.12 -3.96
N PHE A 117 2.44 -3.12 -2.68
CA PHE A 117 2.98 -4.31 -2.01
C PHE A 117 1.88 -5.27 -1.55
N ALA A 118 0.73 -4.76 -1.10
CA ALA A 118 -0.44 -5.59 -0.85
C ALA A 118 -0.90 -6.30 -2.13
N TYR A 119 -0.94 -5.58 -3.25
CA TYR A 119 -1.19 -6.15 -4.57
C TYR A 119 -0.19 -7.28 -4.88
N CYS A 120 1.12 -7.03 -4.71
CA CYS A 120 2.12 -8.06 -4.96
C CYS A 120 2.07 -9.25 -4.02
N TYR A 121 1.69 -9.07 -2.76
CA TYR A 121 1.41 -10.18 -1.84
C TYR A 121 0.28 -11.06 -2.40
N CYS A 122 -0.82 -10.44 -2.82
CA CYS A 122 -1.98 -11.13 -3.39
C CYS A 122 -1.63 -11.90 -4.67
N ILE A 123 -0.80 -11.32 -5.54
CA ILE A 123 -0.30 -11.98 -6.75
C ILE A 123 0.58 -13.19 -6.41
N LYS A 124 1.49 -13.06 -5.45
CA LYS A 124 2.33 -14.18 -4.98
C LYS A 124 1.49 -15.31 -4.39
N GLU A 125 0.44 -14.98 -3.66
CA GLU A 125 -0.49 -15.97 -3.14
C GLU A 125 -1.21 -16.71 -4.29
N LEU A 126 -1.72 -15.97 -5.27
CA LEU A 126 -2.40 -16.51 -6.45
C LEU A 126 -1.50 -17.39 -7.31
N SER A 127 -0.22 -17.03 -7.44
CA SER A 127 0.76 -17.83 -8.18
C SER A 127 1.14 -19.14 -7.46
N GLY A 128 0.57 -19.39 -6.28
CA GLY A 128 0.75 -20.62 -5.52
C GLY A 128 2.07 -20.66 -4.76
N ARG A 129 2.62 -19.50 -4.38
CA ARG A 129 3.85 -19.44 -3.58
C ARG A 129 3.66 -20.18 -2.25
N PRO A 130 4.69 -20.91 -1.78
CA PRO A 130 4.63 -21.57 -0.49
C PRO A 130 4.31 -20.59 0.64
N LYS A 131 3.54 -21.02 1.65
CA LYS A 131 3.19 -20.20 2.82
C LYS A 131 4.41 -19.57 3.51
N LYS A 132 5.54 -20.29 3.51
CA LYS A 132 6.81 -19.79 4.06
C LYS A 132 7.32 -18.56 3.29
N GLU A 133 7.32 -18.61 1.95
CA GLU A 133 7.73 -17.48 1.11
C GLU A 133 6.78 -16.29 1.26
N LEU A 134 5.47 -16.55 1.39
CA LEU A 134 4.47 -15.51 1.66
C LEU A 134 4.71 -14.82 3.01
N ALA A 135 5.00 -15.59 4.07
CA ALA A 135 5.30 -15.04 5.39
C ALA A 135 6.61 -14.22 5.38
N GLU A 136 7.66 -14.71 4.70
CA GLU A 136 8.91 -13.97 4.54
C GLU A 136 8.70 -12.66 3.77
N TYR A 137 7.89 -12.68 2.71
CA TYR A 137 7.54 -11.48 1.96
C TYR A 137 6.72 -10.50 2.81
N LEU A 138 5.72 -10.98 3.56
CA LEU A 138 4.92 -10.17 4.47
C LEU A 138 5.78 -9.46 5.52
N MET A 139 6.74 -10.17 6.12
CA MET A 139 7.68 -9.57 7.07
C MET A 139 8.54 -8.49 6.42
N LYS A 140 8.98 -8.69 5.17
CA LYS A 140 9.78 -7.68 4.45
C LYS A 140 8.98 -6.41 4.18
N ILE A 141 7.74 -6.53 3.69
CA ILE A 141 6.91 -5.36 3.38
C ILE A 141 6.43 -4.64 4.65
N LEU A 142 6.20 -5.36 5.75
CA LEU A 142 5.92 -4.74 7.05
C LEU A 142 7.12 -3.97 7.57
N LYS A 143 8.31 -4.58 7.55
CA LYS A 143 9.54 -3.91 7.98
C LYS A 143 9.84 -2.66 7.15
N PHE A 144 9.62 -2.72 5.84
CA PHE A 144 9.70 -1.54 4.97
C PHE A 144 8.70 -0.47 5.41
N SER A 145 7.47 -0.86 5.73
CA SER A 145 6.39 0.08 6.06
C SER A 145 6.56 0.73 7.43
N GLU A 146 7.23 0.05 8.36
CA GLU A 146 7.50 0.53 9.72
C GLU A 146 8.80 1.34 9.84
N SER A 147 9.73 1.22 8.89
CA SER A 147 10.99 1.98 8.95
C SER A 147 10.72 3.48 8.79
N GLU A 148 11.34 4.31 9.62
CA GLU A 148 11.32 5.77 9.46
C GLU A 148 12.06 6.19 8.18
N GLN A 149 11.63 7.32 7.57
CA GLN A 149 12.33 7.95 6.43
C GLN A 149 13.58 8.70 6.88
#